data_AF-Q10N91-F1
#
_entry.id   AF-Q10N91-F1
#
_cell.length_a   1.000
_cell.length_b   1.000
_cell.length_c   1.000
_cell.angle_alpha   90.00
_cell.angle_beta   90.00
_cell.angle_gamma   90.00
#
_symmetry.space_group_name_H-M   'P 1'
#
loop_
_entity.id
_entity.type
_entity.pdbx_description
1 polymer ?
#
loop_
_entity_poly.entity_id
_entity_poly.type
_entity_poly.pdbx_seq_one_letter_code
_entity_poly.pdbx_strand_id
1 'polypeptide(L)'
;MAAYEPKNILITGAAGFIASHVANRLVRNYPHYKIVVLDKLDYCSSLSNLNPSRPSPNFKFVKGDIASADLVNYLLTTESIDTIMHFAAQTHVDNSFGNSFEFTKNNIYGTHVLLEACKVTGQIRRFIHVSTDEVYGETDEDAVVGNHEASQLLPTNPYSATKAGAEMLVMAYGRSYGLPVITTRGNNVYGPNQFPEKLIPKFILLAMRGLPLPIHGDGSNVRSYLYCEDVAEAFEVVLHKGEVGHVYNIGTVKERRVIDVAKDICKLFGLDTEKVIRFVENRPFNDQRYFLDDQKLKKLGWAERTLWEEGLKKTIEWYTNNPDYWGDVAGALLPHPRMLMTPGVERHNWTDEIKSLSTSPDEAKESSTAVPAATAKSTSSAPQKASYKFLIYGRTGWIGGLLGKICEKQGIPYEYGKGRLEERSQLLQDIRNVKPTHVFNAAGVTGRPNVDWCETHKQDTIRTNVVGTLNLADVCREQGLLMINYATGCIFEYDAKHPEGSGIGFKEEDKPNFTGSYYSKTKAMVRSSRVFKNYNIYPFISLRY
;
A
#
# COMPACT_ATOMS: atom_id res chain seq x y z
N MET A 1 24.54 15.76 21.12
CA MET A 1 23.17 16.33 21.20
C MET A 1 22.48 15.70 22.39
N ALA A 2 21.73 16.45 23.19
CA ALA A 2 20.94 15.87 24.28
C ALA A 2 19.92 14.89 23.68
N ALA A 3 19.70 13.74 24.34
CA ALA A 3 18.66 12.81 23.94
C ALA A 3 17.29 13.51 24.02
N TYR A 4 16.43 13.27 23.03
CA TYR A 4 15.08 13.82 23.05
C TYR A 4 14.23 13.08 24.08
N GLU A 5 13.61 13.83 24.98
CA GLU A 5 12.73 13.30 26.01
C GLU A 5 11.30 13.80 25.75
N PRO A 6 10.38 12.92 25.32
CA PRO A 6 8.97 13.27 25.14
C PRO A 6 8.28 13.50 26.49
N LYS A 7 7.20 14.29 26.53
CA LYS A 7 6.36 14.40 27.74
C LYS A 7 5.00 13.73 27.53
N ASN A 8 4.33 14.10 26.43
CA ASN A 8 2.99 13.65 26.10
C ASN A 8 2.99 13.03 24.70
N ILE A 9 2.78 11.70 24.65
CA ILE A 9 2.87 10.90 23.44
C ILE A 9 1.47 10.45 23.01
N LEU A 10 1.09 10.76 21.77
CA LEU A 10 -0.07 10.17 21.11
C LEU A 10 0.36 8.95 20.28
N ILE A 11 -0.16 7.77 20.60
CA ILE A 11 0.03 6.55 19.83
C ILE A 11 -1.28 6.21 19.12
N THR A 12 -1.30 6.33 17.80
CA THR A 12 -2.49 5.94 17.01
C THR A 12 -2.44 4.45 16.68
N GLY A 13 -3.57 3.76 16.70
CA GLY A 13 -3.65 2.34 16.31
C GLY A 13 -3.15 1.38 17.39
N ALA A 14 -3.05 1.82 18.66
CA ALA A 14 -2.43 1.03 19.72
C ALA A 14 -3.28 -0.13 20.26
N ALA A 15 -4.55 -0.26 19.86
CA ALA A 15 -5.30 -1.49 20.12
C ALA A 15 -4.95 -2.60 19.10
N GLY A 16 -4.19 -2.29 18.05
CA GLY A 16 -3.63 -3.27 17.12
C GLY A 16 -2.37 -3.98 17.66
N PHE A 17 -1.82 -4.88 16.85
CA PHE A 17 -0.70 -5.74 17.22
C PHE A 17 0.57 -4.96 17.66
N ILE A 18 1.34 -4.39 16.73
CA ILE A 18 2.67 -3.80 17.01
C ILE A 18 2.57 -2.65 18.03
N ALA A 19 1.61 -1.75 17.81
CA ALA A 19 1.48 -0.53 18.59
C ALA A 19 1.07 -0.78 20.04
N SER A 20 0.38 -1.89 20.34
CA SER A 20 0.09 -2.28 21.73
C SER A 20 1.35 -2.66 22.50
N HIS A 21 2.28 -3.39 21.88
CA HIS A 21 3.58 -3.72 22.48
C HIS A 21 4.39 -2.45 22.76
N VAL A 22 4.41 -1.51 21.81
CA VAL A 22 5.07 -0.21 21.98
C VAL A 22 4.44 0.59 23.12
N ALA A 23 3.10 0.71 23.14
CA ALA A 23 2.40 1.44 24.20
C ALA A 23 2.65 0.82 25.58
N ASN A 24 2.49 -0.49 25.71
CA ASN A 24 2.73 -1.21 26.97
C ASN A 24 4.17 -1.07 27.47
N ARG A 25 5.12 -1.12 26.54
CA ARG A 25 6.53 -0.92 26.87
C ARG A 25 6.81 0.50 27.35
N LEU A 26 6.29 1.53 26.67
CA LEU A 26 6.51 2.92 27.05
C LEU A 26 5.84 3.27 28.39
N VAL A 27 4.60 2.82 28.61
CA VAL A 27 3.86 3.02 29.87
C VAL A 27 4.63 2.43 31.05
N ARG A 28 5.13 1.20 30.90
CA ARG A 28 5.87 0.48 31.94
C ARG A 28 7.24 1.09 32.23
N ASN A 29 8.00 1.42 31.18
CA ASN A 29 9.39 1.83 31.31
C ASN A 29 9.55 3.32 31.63
N TYR A 30 8.56 4.15 31.28
CA TYR A 30 8.60 5.60 31.46
C TYR A 30 7.34 6.13 32.19
N PRO A 31 7.24 5.94 33.51
CA PRO A 31 6.08 6.36 34.30
C PRO A 31 5.79 7.87 34.27
N HIS A 32 6.79 8.68 33.89
CA HIS A 32 6.70 10.13 33.77
C HIS A 32 6.18 10.60 32.41
N TYR A 33 6.13 9.74 31.40
CA TYR A 33 5.51 10.04 30.11
C TYR A 33 4.01 9.82 30.19
N LYS A 34 3.23 10.75 29.66
CA LYS A 34 1.80 10.57 29.45
C LYS A 34 1.55 9.93 28.09
N ILE A 35 0.98 8.74 28.08
CA ILE A 35 0.68 7.97 26.87
C ILE A 35 -0.81 8.03 26.60
N VAL A 36 -1.18 8.69 25.51
CA VAL A 36 -2.55 8.75 24.99
C VAL A 36 -2.64 7.85 23.77
N VAL A 37 -3.58 6.91 23.78
CA VAL A 37 -3.85 6.02 22.64
C VAL A 37 -5.11 6.49 21.93
N LEU A 38 -5.05 6.59 20.60
CA LEU A 38 -6.21 6.82 19.74
C LEU A 38 -6.42 5.64 18.80
N ASP A 39 -7.57 4.97 18.90
CA ASP A 39 -7.90 3.82 18.05
C ASP A 39 -9.41 3.77 17.73
N LYS A 40 -9.77 3.43 16.50
CA LYS A 40 -11.17 3.31 16.07
C LYS A 40 -11.82 1.98 16.48
N LEU A 41 -11.01 1.04 16.95
CA LEU A 41 -11.37 -0.35 17.26
C LEU A 41 -11.89 -1.12 16.03
N ASP A 42 -11.04 -1.22 15.00
CA ASP A 42 -11.32 -1.99 13.78
C ASP A 42 -11.23 -3.52 14.03
N TYR A 43 -11.57 -4.34 13.04
CA TYR A 43 -11.67 -5.80 13.17
C TYR A 43 -10.40 -6.49 13.73
N CYS A 44 -9.20 -5.97 13.42
CA CYS A 44 -7.91 -6.52 13.84
C CYS A 44 -7.36 -5.87 15.12
N SER A 45 -8.23 -5.23 15.91
CA SER A 45 -7.87 -4.55 17.14
C SER A 45 -8.58 -5.16 18.36
N SER A 46 -7.93 -5.11 19.52
CA SER A 46 -8.50 -5.58 20.76
C SER A 46 -8.05 -4.69 21.92
N LEU A 47 -9.00 -4.23 22.74
CA LEU A 47 -8.69 -3.51 23.96
C LEU A 47 -7.89 -4.38 24.95
N SER A 48 -8.02 -5.70 24.86
CA SER A 48 -7.28 -6.63 25.71
C SER A 48 -5.77 -6.52 25.49
N ASN A 49 -5.33 -6.07 24.31
CA ASN A 49 -3.91 -5.84 24.01
C ASN A 49 -3.30 -4.77 24.93
N LEU A 50 -4.12 -3.85 25.44
CA LEU A 50 -3.73 -2.71 26.28
C LEU A 50 -4.00 -2.95 27.77
N ASN A 51 -4.51 -4.12 28.17
CA ASN A 51 -4.78 -4.46 29.57
C ASN A 51 -3.56 -4.25 30.49
N PRO A 52 -2.31 -4.56 30.10
CA PRO A 52 -1.15 -4.30 30.95
C PRO A 52 -0.96 -2.81 31.30
N SER A 53 -1.36 -1.90 30.42
CA SER A 53 -1.23 -0.44 30.63
C SER A 53 -2.46 0.22 31.22
N ARG A 54 -3.63 -0.41 31.09
CA ARG A 54 -4.92 0.18 31.47
C ARG A 54 -5.00 0.70 32.92
N PRO A 55 -4.42 0.04 33.95
CA PRO A 55 -4.48 0.56 35.32
C PRO A 55 -3.46 1.67 35.60
N SER A 56 -2.54 1.95 34.69
CA SER A 56 -1.46 2.92 34.91
C SER A 56 -1.98 4.36 34.85
N PRO A 57 -1.57 5.24 35.80
CA PRO A 57 -2.06 6.63 35.86
C PRO A 57 -1.61 7.49 34.68
N ASN A 58 -0.55 7.07 33.99
CA ASN A 58 0.03 7.76 32.85
C ASN A 58 -0.51 7.26 31.50
N PHE A 59 -1.55 6.42 31.50
CA PHE A 59 -2.16 5.86 30.30
C PHE A 59 -3.60 6.37 30.11
N LYS A 60 -3.95 6.77 28.89
CA LYS A 60 -5.31 7.16 28.50
C LYS A 60 -5.69 6.55 27.16
N PHE A 61 -6.82 5.86 27.12
CA PHE A 61 -7.40 5.36 25.87
C PHE A 61 -8.50 6.29 25.35
N VAL A 62 -8.48 6.56 24.05
CA VAL A 62 -9.51 7.33 23.34
C VAL A 62 -9.98 6.51 22.14
N LYS A 63 -11.27 6.20 22.12
CA LYS A 63 -11.90 5.58 20.95
C LYS A 63 -12.22 6.66 19.92
N GLY A 64 -11.72 6.51 18.70
CA GLY A 64 -12.03 7.43 17.61
C GLY A 64 -11.17 7.21 16.37
N ASP A 65 -11.53 7.88 15.29
CA ASP A 65 -10.87 7.76 13.99
C ASP A 65 -9.91 8.94 13.75
N ILE A 66 -8.71 8.65 13.27
CA ILE A 66 -7.72 9.66 12.85
C ILE A 66 -8.21 10.51 11.67
N ALA A 67 -9.21 10.04 10.93
CA ALA A 67 -9.87 10.80 9.88
C ALA A 67 -10.75 11.95 10.42
N SER A 68 -11.04 11.99 11.72
CA SER A 68 -11.79 13.08 12.35
C SER A 68 -10.85 14.23 12.74
N ALA A 69 -10.83 15.28 11.92
CA ALA A 69 -9.99 16.46 12.17
C ALA A 69 -10.31 17.13 13.52
N ASP A 70 -11.59 17.24 13.88
CA ASP A 70 -12.00 17.87 15.14
C ASP A 70 -11.47 17.09 16.35
N LEU A 71 -11.61 15.76 16.34
CA LEU A 71 -11.11 14.90 17.41
C LEU A 71 -9.59 14.99 17.53
N VAL A 72 -8.87 14.90 16.40
CA VAL A 72 -7.41 14.95 16.40
C VAL A 72 -6.94 16.29 16.95
N ASN A 73 -7.46 17.42 16.45
CA ASN A 73 -7.10 18.75 16.96
C ASN A 73 -7.41 18.89 18.46
N TYR A 74 -8.60 18.45 18.87
CA TYR A 74 -9.00 18.46 20.29
C TYR A 74 -8.01 17.69 21.16
N LEU A 75 -7.58 16.49 20.74
CA LEU A 75 -6.64 15.67 21.50
C LEU A 75 -5.25 16.30 21.56
N LEU A 76 -4.73 16.82 20.45
CA LEU A 76 -3.42 17.46 20.42
C LEU A 76 -3.35 18.63 21.40
N THR A 77 -4.37 19.49 21.42
CA THR A 77 -4.44 20.64 22.32
C THR A 77 -4.72 20.23 23.76
N THR A 78 -5.79 19.47 24.01
CA THR A 78 -6.26 19.16 25.38
C THR A 78 -5.26 18.29 26.15
N GLU A 79 -4.62 17.33 25.47
CA GLU A 79 -3.63 16.46 26.10
C GLU A 79 -2.22 17.05 26.05
N SER A 80 -2.03 18.23 25.44
CA SER A 80 -0.74 18.89 25.24
C SER A 80 0.31 17.99 24.58
N ILE A 81 -0.11 17.23 23.55
CA ILE A 81 0.74 16.24 22.86
C ILE A 81 1.95 16.93 22.22
N ASP A 82 3.16 16.44 22.50
CA ASP A 82 4.39 16.90 21.86
C ASP A 82 4.98 15.88 20.89
N THR A 83 4.59 14.61 21.03
CA THR A 83 5.11 13.50 20.24
C THR A 83 3.96 12.68 19.68
N ILE A 84 4.06 12.27 18.42
CA ILE A 84 3.12 11.34 17.81
C ILE A 84 3.86 10.13 17.27
N MET A 85 3.36 8.93 17.59
CA MET A 85 3.77 7.68 16.97
C MET A 85 2.58 7.10 16.19
N HIS A 86 2.66 7.17 14.87
CA HIS A 86 1.54 6.91 13.98
C HIS A 86 1.57 5.50 13.40
N PHE A 87 0.86 4.56 14.03
CA PHE A 87 0.72 3.16 13.57
C PHE A 87 -0.63 2.84 12.91
N ALA A 88 -1.66 3.65 13.13
CA ALA A 88 -3.00 3.39 12.61
C ALA A 88 -2.99 3.27 11.08
N ALA A 89 -3.40 2.10 10.57
CA ALA A 89 -3.48 1.79 9.15
C ALA A 89 -4.36 0.55 8.91
N GLN A 90 -4.87 0.40 7.69
CA GLN A 90 -5.32 -0.89 7.18
C GLN A 90 -4.18 -1.59 6.43
N THR A 91 -3.98 -2.88 6.72
CA THR A 91 -2.73 -3.60 6.37
C THR A 91 -2.90 -4.96 5.70
N HIS A 92 -4.13 -5.43 5.48
CA HIS A 92 -4.34 -6.75 4.88
C HIS A 92 -4.23 -6.70 3.35
N VAL A 93 -3.14 -7.23 2.80
CA VAL A 93 -2.82 -7.17 1.36
C VAL A 93 -3.95 -7.73 0.49
N ASP A 94 -4.49 -8.92 0.79
CA ASP A 94 -5.57 -9.49 -0.04
C ASP A 94 -6.86 -8.65 0.02
N ASN A 95 -7.15 -8.03 1.18
CA ASN A 95 -8.33 -7.16 1.32
C ASN A 95 -8.16 -5.86 0.53
N SER A 96 -6.91 -5.42 0.30
CA SER A 96 -6.61 -4.19 -0.42
C SER A 96 -6.99 -4.26 -1.91
N PHE A 97 -7.03 -5.45 -2.50
CA PHE A 97 -7.51 -5.64 -3.88
C PHE A 97 -9.02 -5.50 -4.00
N GLY A 98 -9.77 -5.95 -2.99
CA GLY A 98 -11.24 -5.85 -2.96
C GLY A 98 -11.78 -4.51 -2.46
N ASN A 99 -11.02 -3.78 -1.63
CA ASN A 99 -11.47 -2.54 -0.99
C ASN A 99 -10.39 -1.45 -0.93
N SER A 100 -9.75 -1.15 -2.06
CA SER A 100 -8.64 -0.19 -2.15
C SER A 100 -8.99 1.24 -1.71
N PHE A 101 -10.27 1.64 -1.81
CA PHE A 101 -10.74 2.96 -1.37
C PHE A 101 -10.64 3.13 0.15
N GLU A 102 -11.02 2.13 0.95
CA GLU A 102 -10.87 2.20 2.41
C GLU A 102 -9.40 2.25 2.84
N PHE A 103 -8.49 1.59 2.11
CA PHE A 103 -7.05 1.72 2.35
C PHE A 103 -6.58 3.15 2.06
N THR A 104 -7.06 3.78 0.99
CA THR A 104 -6.75 5.18 0.67
C THR A 104 -7.25 6.12 1.76
N LYS A 105 -8.48 5.93 2.22
CA LYS A 105 -9.10 6.74 3.28
C LYS A 105 -8.35 6.60 4.61
N ASN A 106 -8.09 5.38 5.04
CA ASN A 106 -7.44 5.13 6.34
C ASN A 106 -5.96 5.50 6.31
N ASN A 107 -5.22 5.08 5.28
CA ASN A 107 -3.76 5.23 5.25
C ASN A 107 -3.32 6.61 4.76
N ILE A 108 -3.93 7.14 3.68
CA ILE A 108 -3.52 8.43 3.11
C ILE A 108 -4.28 9.57 3.78
N TYR A 109 -5.62 9.56 3.70
CA TYR A 109 -6.42 10.67 4.22
C TYR A 109 -6.28 10.81 5.73
N GLY A 110 -6.32 9.71 6.49
CA GLY A 110 -6.07 9.70 7.93
C GLY A 110 -4.69 10.30 8.30
N THR A 111 -3.62 9.90 7.60
CA THR A 111 -2.29 10.51 7.79
C THR A 111 -2.30 12.00 7.49
N HIS A 112 -2.99 12.42 6.42
CA HIS A 112 -3.06 13.82 6.01
C HIS A 112 -3.77 14.69 7.06
N VAL A 113 -4.88 14.21 7.62
CA VAL A 113 -5.60 14.89 8.72
C VAL A 113 -4.67 15.10 9.91
N LEU A 114 -3.92 14.07 10.28
CA LEU A 114 -2.97 14.13 11.40
C LEU A 114 -1.85 15.15 11.12
N LEU A 115 -1.30 15.17 9.90
CA LEU A 115 -0.27 16.13 9.49
C LEU A 115 -0.76 17.58 9.49
N GLU A 116 -1.97 17.83 8.99
CA GLU A 116 -2.58 19.17 9.04
C GLU A 116 -2.82 19.62 10.49
N ALA A 117 -3.31 18.73 11.36
CA ALA A 117 -3.47 19.04 12.78
C ALA A 117 -2.13 19.35 13.48
N CYS A 118 -1.06 18.62 13.14
CA CYS A 118 0.30 18.92 13.63
C CYS A 118 0.77 20.31 13.20
N LYS A 119 0.53 20.67 11.93
CA LYS A 119 0.88 21.97 11.37
C LYS A 119 0.09 23.10 12.02
N VAL A 120 -1.22 22.92 12.23
CA VAL A 120 -2.09 23.93 12.85
C VAL A 120 -1.70 24.19 14.30
N THR A 121 -1.43 23.13 15.07
CA THR A 121 -1.09 23.25 16.50
C THR A 121 0.33 23.73 16.73
N GLY A 122 1.29 23.38 15.86
CA GLY A 122 2.67 23.86 15.93
C GLY A 122 3.48 23.40 17.17
N GLN A 123 2.90 22.54 18.01
CA GLN A 123 3.49 22.09 19.27
C GLN A 123 4.26 20.76 19.16
N ILE A 124 4.11 20.05 18.03
CA ILE A 124 4.72 18.75 17.80
C ILE A 124 6.23 18.89 17.62
N ARG A 125 6.99 18.19 18.46
CA ARG A 125 8.44 18.13 18.45
C ARG A 125 8.99 16.86 17.81
N ARG A 126 8.15 15.82 17.67
CA ARG A 126 8.50 14.58 16.98
C ARG A 126 7.27 13.88 16.43
N PHE A 127 7.31 13.54 15.13
CA PHE A 127 6.26 12.79 14.44
C PHE A 127 6.88 11.54 13.81
N ILE A 128 6.62 10.37 14.40
CA ILE A 128 7.13 9.09 13.92
C ILE A 128 6.05 8.42 13.07
N HIS A 129 6.27 8.35 11.76
CA HIS A 129 5.41 7.65 10.83
C HIS A 129 5.86 6.20 10.66
N VAL A 130 4.98 5.26 10.96
CA VAL A 130 5.27 3.84 10.82
C VAL A 130 4.82 3.33 9.46
N SER A 131 5.76 2.82 8.69
CA SER A 131 5.55 2.24 7.36
C SER A 131 6.15 0.83 7.27
N THR A 132 6.24 0.28 6.07
CA THR A 132 6.55 -1.12 5.79
C THR A 132 7.66 -1.23 4.75
N ASP A 133 8.38 -2.34 4.75
CA ASP A 133 9.33 -2.72 3.69
C ASP A 133 8.69 -2.88 2.30
N GLU A 134 7.43 -3.30 2.21
CA GLU A 134 6.70 -3.47 0.94
C GLU A 134 6.63 -2.19 0.08
N VAL A 135 6.92 -1.01 0.65
CA VAL A 135 7.02 0.24 -0.12
C VAL A 135 8.21 0.26 -1.08
N TYR A 136 9.26 -0.51 -0.80
CA TYR A 136 10.38 -0.70 -1.74
C TYR A 136 10.01 -1.62 -2.90
N GLY A 137 9.01 -2.48 -2.72
CA GLY A 137 8.63 -3.52 -3.69
C GLY A 137 9.57 -4.72 -3.65
N GLU A 138 9.39 -5.61 -4.62
CA GLU A 138 10.18 -6.82 -4.79
C GLU A 138 11.67 -6.52 -4.93
N THR A 139 12.49 -7.33 -4.26
CA THR A 139 13.95 -7.30 -4.38
C THR A 139 14.41 -8.50 -5.20
N ASP A 140 15.38 -8.30 -6.10
CA ASP A 140 15.95 -9.38 -6.91
C ASP A 140 16.50 -10.52 -6.03
N GLU A 141 16.32 -11.77 -6.48
CA GLU A 141 16.78 -12.96 -5.74
C GLU A 141 18.30 -12.97 -5.54
N ASP A 142 19.05 -12.45 -6.50
CA ASP A 142 20.52 -12.37 -6.46
C ASP A 142 21.05 -11.14 -5.72
N ALA A 143 20.17 -10.29 -5.15
CA ALA A 143 20.60 -9.09 -4.45
C ALA A 143 21.42 -9.44 -3.21
N VAL A 144 22.67 -8.96 -3.20
CA VAL A 144 23.62 -9.12 -2.08
C VAL A 144 23.42 -8.04 -1.01
N VAL A 145 22.87 -6.88 -1.40
CA VAL A 145 22.65 -5.74 -0.50
C VAL A 145 21.16 -5.45 -0.45
N GLY A 146 20.62 -5.36 0.77
CA GLY A 146 19.22 -5.03 1.00
C GLY A 146 18.91 -3.57 0.67
N ASN A 147 17.63 -3.27 0.51
CA ASN A 147 17.16 -1.91 0.31
C ASN A 147 17.50 -1.04 1.52
N HIS A 148 18.31 -0.02 1.30
CA HIS A 148 18.63 1.00 2.30
C HIS A 148 17.63 2.15 2.24
N GLU A 149 17.65 3.07 3.19
CA GLU A 149 16.57 4.06 3.34
C GLU A 149 16.41 5.07 2.19
N ALA A 150 17.42 5.19 1.35
CA ALA A 150 17.41 6.03 0.15
C ALA A 150 17.04 5.25 -1.14
N SER A 151 16.76 3.95 -1.03
CA SER A 151 16.20 3.16 -2.13
C SER A 151 14.87 3.74 -2.63
N GLN A 152 14.60 3.54 -3.91
CA GLN A 152 13.37 4.00 -4.55
C GLN A 152 12.15 3.25 -3.99
N LEU A 153 11.02 3.95 -3.86
CA LEU A 153 9.75 3.31 -3.51
C LEU A 153 9.08 2.77 -4.78
N LEU A 154 8.90 1.45 -4.85
CA LEU A 154 8.27 0.75 -5.97
C LEU A 154 7.14 -0.17 -5.49
N PRO A 155 6.14 0.32 -4.74
CA PRO A 155 5.10 -0.51 -4.12
C PRO A 155 4.33 -1.33 -5.15
N THR A 156 4.08 -2.60 -4.86
CA THR A 156 3.53 -3.59 -5.82
C THR A 156 2.04 -3.86 -5.71
N ASN A 157 1.41 -3.49 -4.59
CA ASN A 157 0.02 -3.78 -4.28
C ASN A 157 -0.72 -2.54 -3.74
N PRO A 158 -2.06 -2.51 -3.71
CA PRO A 158 -2.81 -1.34 -3.26
C PRO A 158 -2.48 -0.92 -1.81
N TYR A 159 -2.23 -1.88 -0.91
CA TYR A 159 -1.79 -1.59 0.46
C TYR A 159 -0.46 -0.84 0.48
N SER A 160 0.60 -1.41 -0.11
CA SER A 160 1.93 -0.78 -0.13
C SER A 160 1.93 0.55 -0.88
N ALA A 161 1.09 0.69 -1.91
CA ALA A 161 0.91 1.96 -2.62
C ALA A 161 0.32 3.05 -1.72
N THR A 162 -0.67 2.72 -0.89
CA THR A 162 -1.24 3.69 0.06
C THR A 162 -0.28 4.06 1.20
N LYS A 163 0.54 3.10 1.66
CA LYS A 163 1.62 3.37 2.63
C LYS A 163 2.69 4.29 2.05
N ALA A 164 3.15 4.02 0.83
CA ALA A 164 4.08 4.90 0.12
C ALA A 164 3.47 6.29 -0.14
N GLY A 165 2.18 6.36 -0.48
CA GLY A 165 1.45 7.64 -0.63
C GLY A 165 1.43 8.46 0.66
N ALA A 166 1.19 7.82 1.81
CA ALA A 166 1.26 8.45 3.12
C ALA A 166 2.67 8.96 3.45
N GLU A 167 3.71 8.16 3.16
CA GLU A 167 5.10 8.58 3.33
C GLU A 167 5.46 9.83 2.52
N MET A 168 4.98 9.92 1.28
CA MET A 168 5.21 11.09 0.44
C MET A 168 4.58 12.36 1.04
N LEU A 169 3.40 12.25 1.66
CA LEU A 169 2.81 13.36 2.41
C LEU A 169 3.66 13.73 3.62
N VAL A 170 4.07 12.76 4.43
CA VAL A 170 4.91 13.01 5.62
C VAL A 170 6.21 13.72 5.22
N MET A 171 6.87 13.25 4.15
CA MET A 171 8.09 13.86 3.62
C MET A 171 7.85 15.29 3.13
N ALA A 172 6.76 15.51 2.37
CA ALA A 172 6.41 16.83 1.88
C ALA A 172 6.14 17.81 3.03
N TYR A 173 5.45 17.37 4.08
CA TYR A 173 5.15 18.21 5.24
C TYR A 173 6.38 18.54 6.07
N GLY A 174 7.31 17.58 6.23
CA GLY A 174 8.60 17.84 6.85
C GLY A 174 9.40 18.91 6.09
N ARG A 175 9.42 18.84 4.75
CA ARG A 175 10.15 19.81 3.91
C ARG A 175 9.47 21.17 3.80
N SER A 176 8.16 21.19 3.59
CA SER A 176 7.41 22.42 3.30
C SER A 176 7.05 23.21 4.55
N TYR A 177 6.83 22.54 5.68
CA TYR A 177 6.37 23.17 6.92
C TYR A 177 7.31 22.96 8.10
N GLY A 178 8.46 22.31 7.90
CA GLY A 178 9.43 22.06 8.97
C GLY A 178 8.95 21.11 10.06
N LEU A 179 7.91 20.29 9.79
CA LEU A 179 7.42 19.33 10.78
C LEU A 179 8.53 18.31 11.14
N PRO A 180 8.74 18.01 12.43
CA PRO A 180 9.84 17.17 12.87
C PRO A 180 9.54 15.68 12.68
N VAL A 181 9.51 15.25 11.42
CA VAL A 181 9.10 13.91 11.01
C VAL A 181 10.26 12.91 11.04
N ILE A 182 9.97 11.67 11.41
CA ILE A 182 10.85 10.50 11.30
C ILE A 182 10.00 9.39 10.69
N THR A 183 10.53 8.65 9.72
CA THR A 183 9.80 7.50 9.14
C THR A 183 10.50 6.22 9.51
N THR A 184 9.75 5.17 9.84
CA THR A 184 10.30 3.82 10.03
C THR A 184 9.71 2.88 9.00
N ARG A 185 10.51 1.95 8.45
CA ARG A 185 10.03 0.90 7.54
C ARG A 185 10.42 -0.46 8.11
N GLY A 186 9.44 -1.27 8.49
CA GLY A 186 9.68 -2.55 9.16
C GLY A 186 9.51 -3.76 8.25
N ASN A 187 10.24 -4.85 8.52
CA ASN A 187 9.93 -6.19 8.00
C ASN A 187 8.67 -6.79 8.67
N ASN A 188 8.31 -8.02 8.27
CA ASN A 188 7.24 -8.78 8.90
C ASN A 188 7.50 -8.97 10.40
N VAL A 189 6.52 -8.57 11.21
CA VAL A 189 6.55 -8.73 12.67
C VAL A 189 5.70 -9.93 13.06
N TYR A 190 6.13 -10.69 14.07
CA TYR A 190 5.38 -11.81 14.64
C TYR A 190 5.47 -11.83 16.17
N GLY A 191 4.46 -12.43 16.80
CA GLY A 191 4.40 -12.51 18.26
C GLY A 191 2.98 -12.67 18.82
N PRO A 192 2.87 -12.61 20.17
CA PRO A 192 1.59 -12.45 20.88
C PRO A 192 0.71 -11.34 20.30
N ASN A 193 -0.61 -11.41 20.47
CA ASN A 193 -1.54 -10.34 20.05
C ASN A 193 -1.56 -10.04 18.53
N GLN A 194 -1.01 -10.90 17.67
CA GLN A 194 -1.17 -10.77 16.23
C GLN A 194 -2.53 -11.32 15.78
N PHE A 195 -3.18 -10.68 14.79
CA PHE A 195 -4.49 -11.17 14.35
C PHE A 195 -4.36 -12.49 13.55
N PRO A 196 -5.24 -13.50 13.76
CA PRO A 196 -5.17 -14.85 13.16
C PRO A 196 -5.16 -14.98 11.63
N GLU A 197 -5.38 -13.90 10.89
CA GLU A 197 -5.29 -13.91 9.42
C GLU A 197 -3.83 -13.96 8.91
N LYS A 198 -2.88 -13.53 9.76
CA LYS A 198 -1.46 -13.46 9.41
C LYS A 198 -0.83 -14.85 9.48
N LEU A 199 0.23 -15.07 8.69
CA LEU A 199 0.82 -16.37 8.43
C LEU A 199 1.09 -17.22 9.69
N ILE A 200 1.89 -16.69 10.63
CA ILE A 200 2.33 -17.43 11.81
C ILE A 200 1.14 -17.74 12.74
N PRO A 201 0.30 -16.76 13.16
CA PRO A 201 -0.90 -17.04 13.94
C PRO A 201 -1.86 -18.04 13.28
N LYS A 202 -2.08 -17.91 11.96
CA LYS A 202 -2.94 -18.82 11.20
C LYS A 202 -2.42 -20.26 11.30
N PHE A 203 -1.13 -20.46 11.03
CA PHE A 203 -0.51 -21.78 11.08
C PHE A 203 -0.53 -22.38 12.48
N ILE A 204 -0.27 -21.57 13.52
CA ILE A 204 -0.36 -22.03 14.91
C ILE A 204 -1.78 -22.49 15.23
N LEU A 205 -2.80 -21.68 14.90
CA LEU A 205 -4.19 -21.99 15.21
C LEU A 205 -4.77 -23.14 14.37
N LEU A 206 -4.26 -23.38 13.15
CA LEU A 206 -4.60 -24.55 12.35
C LEU A 206 -3.91 -25.80 12.90
N ALA A 207 -2.62 -25.71 13.24
CA ALA A 207 -1.86 -26.79 13.85
C ALA A 207 -2.47 -27.24 15.19
N MET A 208 -2.87 -26.28 16.04
CA MET A 208 -3.59 -26.56 17.31
C MET A 208 -4.90 -27.33 17.10
N ARG A 209 -5.55 -27.15 15.94
CA ARG A 209 -6.81 -27.84 15.58
C ARG A 209 -6.57 -29.12 14.77
N GLY A 210 -5.31 -29.50 14.50
CA GLY A 210 -4.97 -30.61 13.63
C GLY A 210 -5.44 -30.42 12.17
N LEU A 211 -5.64 -29.17 11.75
CA LEU A 211 -6.07 -28.82 10.40
C LEU A 211 -4.88 -28.56 9.48
N PRO A 212 -5.05 -28.68 8.15
CA PRO A 212 -3.96 -28.42 7.21
C PRO A 212 -3.50 -26.97 7.22
N LEU A 213 -2.21 -26.76 6.94
CA LEU A 213 -1.57 -25.46 6.85
C LEU A 213 -1.53 -25.01 5.37
N PRO A 214 -2.32 -24.00 4.96
CA PRO A 214 -2.37 -23.55 3.57
C PRO A 214 -1.16 -22.67 3.23
N ILE A 215 -0.38 -23.08 2.23
CA ILE A 215 0.74 -22.33 1.67
C ILE A 215 0.35 -21.79 0.29
N HIS A 216 0.45 -20.48 0.10
CA HIS A 216 0.18 -19.85 -1.20
C HIS A 216 1.29 -20.14 -2.20
N GLY A 217 0.93 -20.56 -3.41
CA GLY A 217 1.90 -20.91 -4.44
C GLY A 217 2.69 -22.15 -4.05
N ASP A 218 4.01 -22.10 -4.22
CA ASP A 218 4.94 -23.17 -3.85
C ASP A 218 5.62 -22.93 -2.48
N GLY A 219 5.31 -21.83 -1.80
CA GLY A 219 5.91 -21.45 -0.52
C GLY A 219 7.37 -21.01 -0.60
N SER A 220 7.90 -20.77 -1.80
CA SER A 220 9.28 -20.30 -2.02
C SER A 220 9.50 -18.85 -1.58
N ASN A 221 8.43 -18.06 -1.44
CA ASN A 221 8.50 -16.66 -1.02
C ASN A 221 9.35 -16.50 0.25
N VAL A 222 10.31 -15.58 0.18
CA VAL A 222 11.29 -15.27 1.21
C VAL A 222 10.89 -14.00 1.95
N ARG A 223 10.88 -14.06 3.29
CA ARG A 223 10.59 -12.93 4.17
C ARG A 223 11.54 -12.91 5.36
N SER A 224 11.78 -11.72 5.89
CA SER A 224 12.44 -11.54 7.18
C SER A 224 11.41 -11.39 8.29
N TYR A 225 11.58 -12.11 9.40
CA TYR A 225 10.64 -12.10 10.52
C TYR A 225 11.30 -11.57 11.79
N LEU A 226 10.71 -10.52 12.37
CA LEU A 226 11.16 -9.91 13.62
C LEU A 226 10.18 -10.13 14.76
N TYR A 227 10.71 -10.45 15.94
CA TYR A 227 9.88 -10.62 17.13
C TYR A 227 9.33 -9.28 17.63
N CYS A 228 8.06 -9.25 18.05
CA CYS A 228 7.33 -8.02 18.36
C CYS A 228 7.95 -7.15 19.47
N GLU A 229 8.57 -7.76 20.50
CA GLU A 229 9.23 -7.01 21.58
C GLU A 229 10.53 -6.34 21.11
N ASP A 230 11.29 -6.99 20.22
CA ASP A 230 12.50 -6.40 19.63
C ASP A 230 12.14 -5.21 18.74
N VAL A 231 11.01 -5.32 18.03
CA VAL A 231 10.45 -4.22 17.23
C VAL A 231 9.94 -3.09 18.13
N ALA A 232 9.30 -3.41 19.27
CA ALA A 232 8.89 -2.40 20.22
C ALA A 232 10.09 -1.65 20.82
N GLU A 233 11.20 -2.35 21.08
CA GLU A 233 12.47 -1.73 21.45
C GLU A 233 13.04 -0.86 20.32
N ALA A 234 12.93 -1.26 19.05
CA ALA A 234 13.35 -0.42 17.92
C ALA A 234 12.63 0.93 17.91
N PHE A 235 11.31 0.92 18.13
CA PHE A 235 10.52 2.14 18.22
C PHE A 235 10.92 3.02 19.42
N GLU A 236 11.24 2.43 20.57
CA GLU A 236 11.78 3.17 21.71
C GLU A 236 13.14 3.81 21.39
N VAL A 237 14.03 3.10 20.70
CA VAL A 237 15.34 3.64 20.27
C VAL A 237 15.16 4.79 19.30
N VAL A 238 14.32 4.63 18.27
CA VAL A 238 14.00 5.70 17.30
C VAL A 238 13.33 6.88 18.00
N LEU A 239 12.45 6.62 18.97
CA LEU A 239 11.77 7.66 19.75
C LEU A 239 12.73 8.57 20.50
N HIS A 240 13.84 8.07 21.04
CA HIS A 240 14.76 8.90 21.84
C HIS A 240 15.95 9.40 21.02
N LYS A 241 16.51 8.53 20.15
CA LYS A 241 17.78 8.76 19.45
C LYS A 241 17.63 9.03 17.95
N GLY A 242 16.43 8.85 17.39
CA GLY A 242 16.18 9.11 15.97
C GLY A 242 16.38 10.59 15.62
N GLU A 243 16.99 10.82 14.47
CA GLU A 243 17.22 12.15 13.91
C GLU A 243 16.02 12.58 13.06
N VAL A 244 15.57 13.82 13.25
CA VAL A 244 14.47 14.41 12.49
C VAL A 244 14.85 14.52 11.01
N GLY A 245 13.91 14.21 10.12
CA GLY A 245 14.09 14.19 8.66
C GLY A 245 14.64 12.88 8.12
N HIS A 246 15.00 11.93 8.99
CA HIS A 246 15.55 10.65 8.59
C HIS A 246 14.50 9.53 8.55
N VAL A 247 14.79 8.55 7.72
CA VAL A 247 14.11 7.26 7.68
C VAL A 247 14.99 6.21 8.37
N TYR A 248 14.38 5.23 9.04
CA TYR A 248 15.08 4.09 9.64
C TYR A 248 14.41 2.76 9.25
N ASN A 249 15.17 1.85 8.67
CA ASN A 249 14.71 0.48 8.45
C ASN A 249 14.80 -0.34 9.75
N ILE A 250 13.73 -1.06 10.07
CA ILE A 250 13.65 -2.01 11.20
C ILE A 250 13.56 -3.41 10.59
N GLY A 251 14.71 -4.06 10.41
CA GLY A 251 14.78 -5.32 9.68
C GLY A 251 15.74 -6.33 10.28
N THR A 252 15.87 -7.45 9.58
CA THR A 252 16.93 -8.43 9.83
C THR A 252 17.41 -9.01 8.49
N VAL A 253 18.68 -9.39 8.46
CA VAL A 253 19.30 -10.11 7.33
C VAL A 253 18.98 -11.60 7.35
N LYS A 254 18.31 -12.09 8.41
CA LYS A 254 17.91 -13.49 8.55
C LYS A 254 16.60 -13.74 7.81
N GLU A 255 16.74 -14.23 6.59
CA GLU A 255 15.63 -14.55 5.71
C GLU A 255 15.09 -15.98 5.93
N ARG A 256 13.79 -16.18 5.77
CA ARG A 256 13.13 -17.48 5.86
C ARG A 256 12.07 -17.62 4.77
N ARG A 257 11.98 -18.81 4.17
CA ARG A 257 10.88 -19.13 3.25
C ARG A 257 9.61 -19.43 4.04
N VAL A 258 8.47 -19.15 3.43
CA VAL A 258 7.15 -19.47 4.01
C VAL A 258 7.03 -20.96 4.36
N ILE A 259 7.56 -21.84 3.51
CA ILE A 259 7.55 -23.29 3.77
C ILE A 259 8.39 -23.69 4.98
N ASP A 260 9.52 -23.02 5.23
CA ASP A 260 10.38 -23.32 6.38
C ASP A 260 9.68 -22.91 7.69
N VAL A 261 8.93 -21.79 7.68
CA VAL A 261 8.09 -21.38 8.81
C VAL A 261 7.01 -22.42 9.12
N ALA A 262 6.33 -22.94 8.10
CA ALA A 262 5.32 -23.99 8.28
C ALA A 262 5.94 -25.27 8.89
N LYS A 263 7.12 -25.68 8.39
CA LYS A 263 7.86 -26.84 8.90
C LYS A 263 8.30 -26.66 10.35
N ASP A 264 8.79 -25.48 10.71
CA ASP A 264 9.18 -25.16 12.08
C ASP A 264 7.99 -25.25 13.05
N ILE A 265 6.82 -24.76 12.63
CA ILE A 265 5.58 -24.88 13.42
C ILE A 265 5.15 -26.35 13.54
N CYS A 266 5.09 -27.11 12.44
CA CYS A 266 4.74 -28.54 12.47
C CYS A 266 5.66 -29.33 13.41
N LYS A 267 6.97 -29.05 13.37
CA LYS A 267 7.96 -29.69 14.25
C LYS A 267 7.66 -29.44 15.73
N LEU A 268 7.27 -28.22 16.10
CA LEU A 268 6.95 -27.87 17.48
C LEU A 268 5.63 -28.50 17.98
N PHE A 269 4.69 -28.77 17.07
CA PHE A 269 3.44 -29.48 17.38
C PHE A 269 3.54 -31.01 17.20
N GLY A 270 4.67 -31.54 16.73
CA GLY A 270 4.83 -32.97 16.45
C GLY A 270 3.99 -33.47 15.27
N LEU A 271 3.69 -32.60 14.30
CA LEU A 271 2.88 -32.89 13.12
C LEU A 271 3.72 -33.35 11.93
N ASP A 272 3.19 -34.29 11.15
CA ASP A 272 3.80 -34.77 9.90
C ASP A 272 3.61 -33.72 8.79
N THR A 273 4.71 -33.12 8.34
CA THR A 273 4.70 -32.01 7.38
C THR A 273 4.07 -32.39 6.04
N GLU A 274 4.30 -33.62 5.56
CA GLU A 274 3.78 -34.08 4.27
C GLU A 274 2.25 -34.22 4.28
N LYS A 275 1.68 -34.55 5.44
CA LYS A 275 0.24 -34.71 5.61
C LYS A 275 -0.47 -33.39 5.87
N VAL A 276 0.18 -32.46 6.54
CA VAL A 276 -0.46 -31.23 7.04
C VAL A 276 -0.29 -30.05 6.09
N ILE A 277 0.83 -29.93 5.38
CA ILE A 277 1.02 -28.82 4.45
C ILE A 277 0.16 -29.02 3.20
N ARG A 278 -0.55 -27.96 2.78
CA ARG A 278 -1.37 -27.95 1.56
C ARG A 278 -1.06 -26.70 0.75
N PHE A 279 -0.69 -26.90 -0.51
CA PHE A 279 -0.49 -25.78 -1.43
C PHE A 279 -1.85 -25.30 -1.96
N VAL A 280 -2.03 -23.99 -1.97
CA VAL A 280 -3.23 -23.30 -2.45
C VAL A 280 -2.86 -22.29 -3.52
N GLU A 281 -3.87 -21.73 -4.20
CA GLU A 281 -3.66 -20.70 -5.21
C GLU A 281 -2.75 -19.58 -4.70
N ASN A 282 -1.86 -19.09 -5.57
CA ASN A 282 -0.97 -18.00 -5.21
C ASN A 282 -1.76 -16.68 -5.13
N ARG A 283 -1.25 -15.72 -4.36
CA ARG A 283 -1.85 -14.39 -4.30
C ARG A 283 -1.47 -13.60 -5.56
N PRO A 284 -2.38 -12.75 -6.09
CA PRO A 284 -2.02 -11.80 -7.12
C PRO A 284 -0.88 -10.88 -6.63
N PHE A 285 0.18 -10.74 -7.43
CA PHE A 285 1.32 -9.85 -7.12
C PHE A 285 1.98 -10.14 -5.76
N ASN A 286 2.23 -11.43 -5.49
CA ASN A 286 2.96 -11.86 -4.31
C ASN A 286 4.47 -11.76 -4.55
N ASP A 287 5.09 -10.66 -4.13
CA ASP A 287 6.53 -10.41 -4.31
C ASP A 287 7.36 -11.58 -3.75
N GLN A 288 8.40 -12.02 -4.46
CA GLN A 288 9.15 -13.19 -4.05
C GLN A 288 10.00 -12.93 -2.82
N ARG A 289 10.69 -11.79 -2.77
CA ARG A 289 11.65 -11.47 -1.72
C ARG A 289 11.56 -10.00 -1.30
N TYR A 290 11.61 -9.77 0.00
CA TYR A 290 11.86 -8.44 0.58
C TYR A 290 13.14 -8.49 1.40
N PHE A 291 14.13 -7.70 0.99
CA PHE A 291 15.42 -7.65 1.66
C PHE A 291 15.77 -6.22 2.06
N LEU A 292 15.93 -5.97 3.36
CA LEU A 292 16.22 -4.65 3.93
C LEU A 292 17.65 -4.57 4.47
N ASP A 293 18.25 -3.39 4.35
CA ASP A 293 19.43 -3.01 5.11
C ASP A 293 19.01 -2.26 6.40
N ASP A 294 19.40 -2.79 7.57
CA ASP A 294 19.09 -2.28 8.91
C ASP A 294 20.27 -1.62 9.63
N GLN A 295 21.41 -1.43 8.94
CA GLN A 295 22.65 -0.94 9.56
C GLN A 295 22.51 0.44 10.19
N LYS A 296 21.66 1.31 9.63
CA LYS A 296 21.45 2.66 10.15
C LYS A 296 20.81 2.66 11.54
N LEU A 297 19.83 1.79 11.77
CA LEU A 297 19.19 1.64 13.06
C LEU A 297 20.13 0.98 14.08
N LYS A 298 20.92 -0.02 13.65
CA LYS A 298 21.95 -0.64 14.50
C LYS A 298 22.96 0.37 15.03
N LYS A 299 23.35 1.35 14.22
CA LYS A 299 24.24 2.46 14.64
C LYS A 299 23.63 3.35 15.74
N LEU A 300 22.30 3.38 15.91
CA LEU A 300 21.64 4.04 17.04
C LEU A 300 21.68 3.22 18.35
N GLY A 301 22.18 1.98 18.29
CA GLY A 301 22.31 1.06 19.41
C GLY A 301 21.15 0.09 19.57
N TRP A 302 20.34 -0.13 18.54
CA TRP A 302 19.37 -1.23 18.50
C TRP A 302 20.02 -2.52 17.98
N ALA A 303 19.58 -3.66 18.49
CA ALA A 303 19.94 -4.97 17.96
C ALA A 303 18.78 -5.95 18.14
N GLU A 304 18.62 -6.87 17.19
CA GLU A 304 17.75 -8.04 17.34
C GLU A 304 18.30 -8.93 18.47
N ARG A 305 17.47 -9.18 19.49
CA ARG A 305 17.88 -9.92 20.70
C ARG A 305 17.29 -11.33 20.74
N THR A 306 16.09 -11.48 20.18
CA THR A 306 15.32 -12.72 20.26
C THR A 306 15.65 -13.62 19.09
N LEU A 307 16.15 -14.82 19.38
CA LEU A 307 16.34 -15.85 18.34
C LEU A 307 14.99 -16.34 17.81
N TRP A 308 14.97 -16.78 16.54
CA TRP A 308 13.75 -17.26 15.89
C TRP A 308 13.07 -18.37 16.68
N GLU A 309 13.83 -19.37 17.11
CA GLU A 309 13.33 -20.54 17.81
C GLU A 309 12.67 -20.15 19.15
N GLU A 310 13.26 -19.18 19.86
CA GLU A 310 12.74 -18.65 21.11
C GLU A 310 11.48 -17.81 20.90
N GLY A 311 11.51 -16.90 19.91
CA GLY A 311 10.38 -16.05 19.58
C GLY A 311 9.18 -16.87 19.10
N LEU A 312 9.41 -17.89 18.26
CA LEU A 312 8.37 -18.78 17.77
C LEU A 312 7.75 -19.58 18.93
N LYS A 313 8.58 -20.11 19.84
CA LYS A 313 8.10 -20.82 21.03
C LYS A 313 7.22 -19.93 21.93
N LYS A 314 7.66 -18.70 22.22
CA LYS A 314 6.88 -17.71 23.00
C LYS A 314 5.55 -17.38 22.31
N THR A 315 5.57 -17.27 20.98
CA THR A 315 4.37 -17.01 20.19
C THR A 315 3.38 -18.17 20.29
N ILE A 316 3.83 -19.41 20.08
CA ILE A 316 3.01 -20.62 20.19
C ILE A 316 2.43 -20.77 21.61
N GLU A 317 3.25 -20.59 22.64
CA GLU A 317 2.82 -20.65 24.03
C GLU A 317 1.71 -19.63 24.30
N TRP A 318 1.84 -18.41 23.78
CA TRP A 318 0.82 -17.39 23.94
C TRP A 318 -0.52 -17.79 23.29
N TYR A 319 -0.54 -18.27 22.05
CA TYR A 319 -1.78 -18.72 21.40
C TYR A 319 -2.37 -19.95 22.09
N THR A 320 -1.52 -20.85 22.60
CA THR A 320 -1.96 -22.05 23.33
C THR A 320 -2.64 -21.68 24.65
N ASN A 321 -2.13 -20.65 25.33
CA ASN A 321 -2.70 -20.14 26.59
C ASN A 321 -3.88 -19.19 26.36
N ASN A 322 -4.11 -18.72 25.13
CA ASN A 322 -5.16 -17.74 24.79
C ASN A 322 -5.94 -18.16 23.52
N PRO A 323 -6.53 -19.37 23.45
CA PRO A 323 -7.14 -19.89 22.22
C PRO A 323 -8.34 -19.06 21.74
N ASP A 324 -9.09 -18.48 22.66
CA ASP A 324 -10.32 -17.72 22.39
C ASP A 324 -10.12 -16.20 22.40
N TYR A 325 -8.87 -15.73 22.40
CA TYR A 325 -8.53 -14.30 22.57
C TYR A 325 -9.25 -13.37 21.58
N TRP A 326 -9.37 -13.83 20.34
CA TRP A 326 -9.95 -13.09 19.22
C TRP A 326 -11.41 -13.44 18.95
N GLY A 327 -12.01 -14.32 19.76
CA GLY A 327 -13.36 -14.86 19.52
C GLY A 327 -13.42 -15.74 18.28
N ASP A 328 -14.49 -15.59 17.49
CA ASP A 328 -14.66 -16.35 16.25
C ASP A 328 -13.72 -15.86 15.15
N VAL A 329 -12.78 -16.73 14.78
CA VAL A 329 -11.73 -16.48 13.79
C VAL A 329 -11.84 -17.38 12.56
N ALA A 330 -12.95 -18.12 12.39
CA ALA A 330 -13.10 -19.09 11.31
C ALA A 330 -12.79 -18.49 9.93
N GLY A 331 -13.36 -17.31 9.63
CA GLY A 331 -13.10 -16.60 8.37
C GLY A 331 -11.65 -16.16 8.18
N ALA A 332 -10.92 -15.85 9.27
CA ALA A 332 -9.51 -15.44 9.20
C ALA A 332 -8.57 -16.61 8.85
N LEU A 333 -8.98 -17.85 9.17
CA LEU A 333 -8.18 -19.05 8.95
C LEU A 333 -8.29 -19.63 7.54
N LEU A 334 -9.21 -19.10 6.73
CA LEU A 334 -9.32 -19.47 5.32
C LEU A 334 -8.00 -19.17 4.59
N PRO A 335 -7.65 -19.95 3.55
CA PRO A 335 -6.47 -19.67 2.74
C PRO A 335 -6.49 -18.24 2.17
N HIS A 336 -7.60 -17.88 1.51
CA HIS A 336 -7.86 -16.54 0.99
C HIS A 336 -9.08 -15.94 1.70
N PRO A 337 -8.90 -15.22 2.82
CA PRO A 337 -10.02 -14.58 3.50
C PRO A 337 -10.59 -13.48 2.58
N ARG A 338 -11.69 -13.77 1.88
CA ARG A 338 -12.44 -12.79 1.08
C ARG A 338 -13.58 -12.24 1.95
N MET A 339 -13.66 -10.92 2.06
CA MET A 339 -14.76 -10.17 2.69
C MET A 339 -14.97 -10.41 4.21
N LEU A 340 -14.18 -9.72 5.04
CA LEU A 340 -14.56 -9.42 6.43
C LEU A 340 -15.20 -8.01 6.61
N MET A 341 -15.33 -7.22 5.53
CA MET A 341 -15.56 -5.76 5.63
C MET A 341 -16.75 -5.21 4.84
N THR A 342 -17.86 -5.93 4.73
CA THR A 342 -19.09 -5.36 4.15
C THR A 342 -20.21 -5.44 5.18
N PRO A 343 -20.64 -4.30 5.77
CA PRO A 343 -21.86 -4.27 6.57
C PRO A 343 -23.03 -4.74 5.70
N GLY A 344 -23.71 -5.83 6.11
CA GLY A 344 -24.90 -6.34 5.42
C GLY A 344 -24.71 -7.56 4.50
N VAL A 345 -23.52 -8.14 4.40
CA VAL A 345 -23.34 -9.46 3.76
C VAL A 345 -23.47 -10.54 4.83
N GLU A 346 -24.35 -11.53 4.59
CA GLU A 346 -24.60 -12.64 5.51
C GLU A 346 -23.29 -13.33 5.92
N ARG A 347 -23.19 -13.70 7.21
CA ARG A 347 -22.10 -14.55 7.71
C ARG A 347 -22.19 -15.88 6.97
N HIS A 348 -21.35 -16.07 5.96
CA HIS A 348 -21.22 -17.36 5.30
C HIS A 348 -20.76 -18.40 6.32
N ASN A 349 -21.36 -19.59 6.31
CA ASN A 349 -21.03 -20.64 7.29
C ASN A 349 -19.75 -21.37 6.85
N TRP A 350 -18.60 -20.81 7.20
CA TRP A 350 -17.28 -21.26 6.78
C TRP A 350 -16.86 -22.64 7.33
N THR A 351 -17.69 -23.26 8.18
CA THR A 351 -17.42 -24.58 8.74
C THR A 351 -17.26 -25.66 7.68
N ASP A 352 -17.98 -25.57 6.56
CA ASP A 352 -17.96 -26.62 5.53
C ASP A 352 -16.73 -26.50 4.61
N GLU A 353 -16.24 -25.29 4.35
CA GLU A 353 -14.95 -25.08 3.63
C GLU A 353 -13.74 -25.45 4.49
N ILE A 354 -13.80 -25.22 5.81
CA ILE A 354 -12.74 -25.67 6.72
C ILE A 354 -12.76 -27.19 6.88
N LYS A 355 -13.94 -27.82 6.88
CA LYS A 355 -14.08 -29.28 6.85
C LYS A 355 -13.63 -29.88 5.53
N SER A 356 -13.86 -29.23 4.39
CA SER A 356 -13.36 -29.73 3.09
C SER A 356 -11.83 -29.66 2.97
N LEU A 357 -11.15 -28.83 3.76
CA LEU A 357 -9.69 -28.91 3.93
C LEU A 357 -9.26 -30.20 4.66
N SER A 358 -10.12 -30.80 5.50
CA SER A 358 -9.80 -32.01 6.27
C SER A 358 -9.96 -33.34 5.50
N THR A 359 -10.59 -33.33 4.33
CA THR A 359 -10.80 -34.54 3.51
C THR A 359 -9.55 -34.90 2.69
N SER A 360 -9.11 -36.16 2.81
CA SER A 360 -7.99 -36.75 2.07
C SER A 360 -8.25 -36.81 0.55
N PRO A 361 -7.20 -36.94 -0.31
CA PRO A 361 -7.34 -36.87 -1.78
C PRO A 361 -8.15 -37.99 -2.43
N ASP A 362 -8.54 -39.03 -1.68
CA ASP A 362 -9.10 -40.26 -2.26
C ASP A 362 -10.61 -40.21 -2.57
N GLU A 363 -11.34 -39.17 -2.13
CA GLU A 363 -12.80 -39.07 -2.36
C GLU A 363 -13.21 -37.96 -3.34
N ALA A 364 -12.27 -37.18 -3.89
CA ALA A 364 -12.57 -36.12 -4.86
C ALA A 364 -12.57 -36.60 -6.33
N LYS A 365 -13.01 -37.83 -6.58
CA LYS A 365 -13.12 -38.44 -7.92
C LYS A 365 -14.53 -38.89 -8.26
N GLU A 366 -15.55 -38.05 -8.05
CA GLU A 366 -16.87 -38.34 -8.64
C GLU A 366 -17.79 -37.11 -8.74
N SER A 367 -17.36 -36.06 -9.43
CA SER A 367 -18.30 -35.19 -10.18
C SER A 367 -17.56 -34.20 -11.10
N SER A 368 -17.21 -34.62 -12.31
CA SER A 368 -16.99 -33.68 -13.40
C SER A 368 -17.37 -34.31 -14.74
N THR A 369 -18.64 -34.23 -15.10
CA THR A 369 -19.11 -34.47 -16.47
C THR A 369 -19.56 -33.17 -17.10
N ALA A 370 -18.90 -32.85 -18.23
CA ALA A 370 -19.39 -32.15 -19.42
C ALA A 370 -18.55 -30.92 -19.80
N VAL A 371 -17.52 -31.18 -20.61
CA VAL A 371 -16.90 -30.19 -21.51
C VAL A 371 -17.68 -30.27 -22.83
N PRO A 372 -18.23 -29.18 -23.40
CA PRO A 372 -18.71 -29.22 -24.76
C PRO A 372 -17.52 -29.13 -25.72
N ALA A 373 -17.52 -30.05 -26.70
CA ALA A 373 -16.52 -30.18 -27.74
C ALA A 373 -16.36 -28.93 -28.60
N ALA A 374 -15.10 -28.52 -28.83
CA ALA A 374 -14.75 -27.54 -29.84
C ALA A 374 -14.83 -28.17 -31.24
N THR A 375 -15.81 -27.74 -32.04
CA THR A 375 -15.86 -28.05 -33.47
C THR A 375 -14.85 -27.20 -34.23
N ALA A 376 -13.92 -27.86 -34.91
CA ALA A 376 -13.01 -27.27 -35.86
C ALA A 376 -13.75 -26.66 -37.06
N LYS A 377 -13.42 -25.42 -37.41
CA LYS A 377 -13.55 -24.91 -38.78
C LYS A 377 -12.26 -24.21 -39.16
N SER A 378 -11.58 -24.78 -40.15
CA SER A 378 -10.52 -24.14 -40.89
C SER A 378 -11.11 -23.14 -41.87
N THR A 379 -10.50 -21.96 -41.94
CA THR A 379 -10.33 -21.22 -43.20
C THR A 379 -9.13 -20.30 -43.06
N SER A 380 -8.15 -20.55 -43.92
CA SER A 380 -6.99 -19.69 -44.16
C SER A 380 -7.41 -18.38 -44.81
N SER A 381 -6.99 -17.25 -44.24
CA SER A 381 -6.94 -15.97 -44.96
C SER A 381 -5.72 -15.16 -44.50
N ALA A 382 -4.92 -14.71 -45.46
CA ALA A 382 -3.75 -13.84 -45.29
C ALA A 382 -4.08 -12.58 -44.44
N PRO A 383 -3.09 -11.96 -43.77
CA PRO A 383 -3.34 -10.89 -42.80
C PRO A 383 -3.87 -9.63 -43.50
N GLN A 384 -5.17 -9.34 -43.33
CA GLN A 384 -5.74 -8.05 -43.67
C GLN A 384 -5.16 -6.99 -42.73
N LYS A 385 -4.56 -5.94 -43.30
CA LYS A 385 -4.07 -4.76 -42.58
C LYS A 385 -5.23 -4.16 -41.77
N ALA A 386 -5.14 -4.18 -40.45
CA ALA A 386 -6.21 -3.69 -39.57
C ALA A 386 -6.56 -2.23 -39.92
N SER A 387 -7.82 -1.97 -40.28
CA SER A 387 -8.31 -0.62 -40.56
C SER A 387 -8.48 0.11 -39.23
N TYR A 388 -7.58 1.05 -38.94
CA TYR A 388 -7.60 1.81 -37.69
C TYR A 388 -8.69 2.90 -37.75
N LYS A 389 -9.50 2.99 -36.68
CA LYS A 389 -10.38 4.14 -36.41
C LYS A 389 -10.05 4.74 -35.05
N PHE A 390 -9.84 6.04 -34.98
CA PHE A 390 -9.34 6.72 -33.78
C PHE A 390 -10.40 7.64 -33.15
N LEU A 391 -10.49 7.62 -31.82
CA LEU A 391 -11.26 8.60 -31.04
C LEU A 391 -10.29 9.50 -30.28
N ILE A 392 -10.35 10.81 -30.52
CA ILE A 392 -9.40 11.78 -29.95
C ILE A 392 -10.09 12.72 -28.97
N TYR A 393 -9.55 12.84 -27.76
CA TYR A 393 -9.97 13.83 -26.77
C TYR A 393 -8.96 14.99 -26.70
N GLY A 394 -9.44 16.22 -26.52
CA GLY A 394 -8.59 17.41 -26.40
C GLY A 394 -8.49 18.27 -27.67
N ARG A 395 -9.54 18.32 -28.50
CA ARG A 395 -9.59 19.08 -29.77
C ARG A 395 -9.08 20.52 -29.69
N THR A 396 -9.40 21.22 -28.59
CA THR A 396 -9.01 22.63 -28.39
C THR A 396 -7.58 22.81 -27.91
N GLY A 397 -6.92 21.71 -27.53
CA GLY A 397 -5.51 21.69 -27.14
C GLY A 397 -4.59 21.55 -28.35
N TRP A 398 -3.36 22.04 -28.20
CA TRP A 398 -2.37 22.05 -29.28
C TRP A 398 -2.06 20.62 -29.79
N ILE A 399 -1.84 19.65 -28.90
CA ILE A 399 -1.60 18.24 -29.28
C ILE A 399 -2.83 17.61 -29.95
N GLY A 400 -4.01 17.79 -29.37
CA GLY A 400 -5.23 17.20 -29.93
C GLY A 400 -5.49 17.66 -31.37
N GLY A 401 -5.24 18.95 -31.66
CA GLY A 401 -5.30 19.48 -33.01
C GLY A 401 -4.22 18.94 -33.95
N LEU A 402 -2.99 18.73 -33.46
CA LEU A 402 -1.91 18.13 -34.24
C LEU A 402 -2.23 16.67 -34.61
N LEU A 403 -2.76 15.88 -33.68
CA LEU A 403 -3.15 14.49 -33.91
C LEU A 403 -4.21 14.39 -35.01
N GLY A 404 -5.21 15.27 -35.01
CA GLY A 404 -6.20 15.32 -36.10
C GLY A 404 -5.56 15.59 -37.46
N LYS A 405 -4.67 16.59 -37.56
CA LYS A 405 -3.94 16.89 -38.82
C LYS A 405 -3.10 15.72 -39.30
N ILE A 406 -2.46 14.98 -38.40
CA ILE A 406 -1.70 13.77 -38.73
C ILE A 406 -2.62 12.69 -39.27
N CYS A 407 -3.76 12.46 -38.62
CA CYS A 407 -4.77 11.48 -39.08
C CYS A 407 -5.31 11.85 -40.47
N GLU A 408 -5.59 13.11 -40.72
CA GLU A 408 -6.01 13.61 -42.05
C GLU A 408 -4.94 13.36 -43.12
N LYS A 409 -3.68 13.71 -42.83
CA LYS A 409 -2.56 13.53 -43.76
C LYS A 409 -2.29 12.05 -44.07
N GLN A 410 -2.52 11.16 -43.11
CA GLN A 410 -2.32 9.72 -43.27
C GLN A 410 -3.59 8.98 -43.73
N GLY A 411 -4.70 9.68 -43.92
CA GLY A 411 -5.97 9.08 -44.34
C GLY A 411 -6.59 8.13 -43.32
N ILE A 412 -6.31 8.32 -42.02
CA ILE A 412 -6.82 7.47 -40.94
C ILE A 412 -8.17 8.04 -40.45
N PRO A 413 -9.27 7.25 -40.47
CA PRO A 413 -10.56 7.67 -39.94
C PRO A 413 -10.47 8.04 -38.45
N TYR A 414 -10.90 9.25 -38.09
CA TYR A 414 -10.90 9.69 -36.71
C TYR A 414 -12.11 10.59 -36.38
N GLU A 415 -12.51 10.61 -35.12
CA GLU A 415 -13.52 11.52 -34.59
C GLU A 415 -13.05 12.13 -33.27
N TYR A 416 -13.53 13.34 -32.97
CA TYR A 416 -13.27 13.97 -31.67
C TYR A 416 -14.38 13.64 -30.67
N GLY A 417 -13.99 13.23 -29.47
CA GLY A 417 -14.93 13.06 -28.36
C GLY A 417 -15.55 14.39 -27.95
N LYS A 418 -16.86 14.37 -27.66
CA LYS A 418 -17.61 15.55 -27.20
C LYS A 418 -17.76 15.55 -25.69
N GLY A 419 -17.61 14.39 -25.06
CA GLY A 419 -17.79 14.21 -23.63
C GLY A 419 -16.68 14.86 -22.80
N ARG A 420 -17.06 15.35 -21.62
CA ARG A 420 -16.07 15.73 -20.60
C ARG A 420 -15.51 14.47 -19.95
N LEU A 421 -14.20 14.44 -19.69
CA LEU A 421 -13.54 13.24 -19.15
C LEU A 421 -14.02 12.87 -17.73
N GLU A 422 -14.49 13.85 -16.97
CA GLU A 422 -15.09 13.61 -15.65
C GLU A 422 -16.46 12.92 -15.71
N GLU A 423 -17.14 12.89 -16.86
CA GLU A 423 -18.50 12.34 -17.02
C GLU A 423 -18.48 11.00 -17.76
N ARG A 424 -18.45 9.90 -16.99
CA ARG A 424 -18.37 8.53 -17.51
C ARG A 424 -19.46 8.18 -18.53
N SER A 425 -20.70 8.61 -18.28
CA SER A 425 -21.85 8.32 -19.15
C SER A 425 -21.66 8.87 -20.57
N GLN A 426 -21.04 10.06 -20.70
CA GLN A 426 -20.75 10.67 -21.98
C GLN A 426 -19.62 9.94 -22.72
N LEU A 427 -18.58 9.50 -22.01
CA LEU A 427 -17.49 8.72 -22.61
C LEU A 427 -17.99 7.39 -23.19
N LEU A 428 -18.86 6.69 -22.46
CA LEU A 428 -19.51 5.48 -22.94
C LEU A 428 -20.40 5.74 -24.17
N GLN A 429 -21.02 6.91 -24.26
CA GLN A 429 -21.83 7.27 -25.43
C GLN A 429 -20.95 7.58 -26.65
N ASP A 430 -19.86 8.33 -26.46
CA ASP A 430 -18.89 8.65 -27.50
C ASP A 430 -18.29 7.36 -28.09
N ILE A 431 -17.87 6.41 -27.25
CA ILE A 431 -17.31 5.12 -27.70
C ILE A 431 -18.35 4.28 -28.45
N ARG A 432 -19.59 4.24 -27.96
CA ARG A 432 -20.69 3.51 -28.64
C ARG A 432 -21.03 4.08 -30.01
N ASN A 433 -21.00 5.40 -30.14
CA ASN A 433 -21.31 6.08 -31.40
C ASN A 433 -20.17 5.95 -32.41
N VAL A 434 -18.93 6.18 -31.97
CA VAL A 434 -17.76 6.24 -32.86
C VAL A 434 -17.24 4.84 -33.19
N LYS A 435 -17.38 3.88 -32.28
CA LYS A 435 -16.83 2.51 -32.36
C LYS A 435 -15.34 2.53 -32.77
N PRO A 436 -14.48 3.21 -31.99
CA PRO A 436 -13.07 3.32 -32.32
C PRO A 436 -12.33 2.00 -32.08
N THR A 437 -11.19 1.85 -32.74
CA THR A 437 -10.20 0.81 -32.43
C THR A 437 -9.21 1.26 -31.36
N HIS A 438 -8.89 2.56 -31.32
CA HIS A 438 -7.94 3.16 -30.38
C HIS A 438 -8.45 4.51 -29.91
N VAL A 439 -8.09 4.89 -28.69
CA VAL A 439 -8.45 6.16 -28.07
C VAL A 439 -7.18 6.94 -27.76
N PHE A 440 -7.10 8.19 -28.24
CA PHE A 440 -6.04 9.12 -27.91
C PHE A 440 -6.55 10.19 -26.95
N ASN A 441 -5.95 10.27 -25.77
CA ASN A 441 -6.25 11.31 -24.81
C ASN A 441 -5.18 12.41 -24.83
N ALA A 442 -5.52 13.57 -25.37
CA ALA A 442 -4.73 14.80 -25.24
C ALA A 442 -5.50 15.89 -24.48
N ALA A 443 -6.57 15.52 -23.77
CA ALA A 443 -7.36 16.47 -22.99
C ALA A 443 -6.70 16.74 -21.63
N GLY A 444 -6.79 17.99 -21.20
CA GLY A 444 -6.28 18.45 -19.91
C GLY A 444 -6.47 19.94 -19.75
N VAL A 445 -6.37 20.41 -18.51
CA VAL A 445 -6.35 21.84 -18.19
C VAL A 445 -4.91 22.26 -17.96
N THR A 446 -4.42 23.20 -18.77
CA THR A 446 -3.05 23.74 -18.73
C THR A 446 -2.95 25.10 -18.04
N GLY A 447 -4.01 25.50 -17.35
CA GLY A 447 -4.16 26.85 -16.80
C GLY A 447 -4.43 27.89 -17.90
N ARG A 448 -5.37 28.80 -17.65
CA ARG A 448 -5.60 29.98 -18.50
C ARG A 448 -5.41 31.22 -17.63
N PRO A 449 -4.52 32.17 -17.98
CA PRO A 449 -3.68 32.25 -19.18
C PRO A 449 -2.35 31.49 -19.10
N ASN A 450 -1.93 31.00 -17.94
CA ASN A 450 -0.68 30.24 -17.76
C ASN A 450 -0.82 29.15 -16.68
N VAL A 451 0.25 28.37 -16.47
CA VAL A 451 0.31 27.23 -15.53
C VAL A 451 0.00 27.62 -14.07
N ASP A 452 0.21 28.89 -13.69
CA ASP A 452 -0.05 29.39 -12.34
C ASP A 452 -1.54 29.34 -11.96
N TRP A 453 -2.44 29.33 -12.94
CA TRP A 453 -3.87 29.11 -12.70
C TRP A 453 -4.12 27.75 -12.04
N CYS A 454 -3.35 26.72 -12.38
CA CYS A 454 -3.46 25.39 -11.79
C CYS A 454 -3.02 25.35 -10.32
N GLU A 455 -2.19 26.30 -9.88
CA GLU A 455 -1.77 26.44 -8.47
C GLU A 455 -2.91 26.93 -7.58
N THR A 456 -3.85 27.71 -8.14
CA THR A 456 -5.00 28.25 -7.41
C THR A 456 -6.27 27.43 -7.61
N HIS A 457 -6.36 26.66 -8.70
CA HIS A 457 -7.51 25.81 -9.06
C HIS A 457 -7.13 24.33 -8.99
N LYS A 458 -6.62 23.94 -7.82
CA LYS A 458 -6.08 22.60 -7.54
C LYS A 458 -7.12 21.49 -7.74
N GLN A 459 -8.35 21.71 -7.27
CA GLN A 459 -9.43 20.73 -7.38
C GLN A 459 -9.82 20.44 -8.83
N ASP A 460 -9.99 21.48 -9.64
CA ASP A 460 -10.30 21.34 -11.07
C ASP A 460 -9.16 20.68 -11.84
N THR A 461 -7.92 21.01 -11.47
CA THR A 461 -6.71 20.44 -12.07
C THR A 461 -6.62 18.94 -11.78
N ILE A 462 -6.86 18.49 -10.54
CA ILE A 462 -6.94 17.06 -10.21
C ILE A 462 -8.12 16.41 -10.93
N ARG A 463 -9.30 17.03 -10.89
CA ARG A 463 -10.53 16.47 -11.45
C ARG A 463 -10.39 16.19 -12.94
N THR A 464 -9.83 17.12 -13.70
CA THR A 464 -9.67 16.91 -15.15
C THR A 464 -8.41 16.11 -15.50
N ASN A 465 -7.24 16.47 -14.96
CA ASN A 465 -5.98 15.84 -15.39
C ASN A 465 -5.77 14.45 -14.80
N VAL A 466 -6.27 14.17 -13.59
CA VAL A 466 -6.10 12.88 -12.91
C VAL A 466 -7.37 12.05 -12.99
N VAL A 467 -8.48 12.53 -12.43
CA VAL A 467 -9.75 11.76 -12.36
C VAL A 467 -10.33 11.52 -13.75
N GLY A 468 -10.36 12.54 -14.61
CA GLY A 468 -10.84 12.39 -15.98
C GLY A 468 -10.03 11.38 -16.80
N THR A 469 -8.70 11.41 -16.68
CA THR A 469 -7.83 10.45 -17.36
C THR A 469 -8.04 9.02 -16.87
N LEU A 470 -8.23 8.84 -15.56
CA LEU A 470 -8.55 7.53 -14.96
C LEU A 470 -9.90 7.01 -15.43
N ASN A 471 -10.93 7.86 -15.46
CA ASN A 471 -12.26 7.49 -15.97
C ASN A 471 -12.20 7.01 -17.42
N LEU A 472 -11.45 7.70 -18.28
CA LEU A 472 -11.30 7.31 -19.68
C LEU A 472 -10.57 5.98 -19.83
N ALA A 473 -9.46 5.78 -19.10
CA ALA A 473 -8.77 4.49 -19.11
C ALA A 473 -9.67 3.35 -18.64
N ASP A 474 -10.48 3.61 -17.61
CA ASP A 474 -11.41 2.63 -17.07
C ASP A 474 -12.48 2.20 -18.09
N VAL A 475 -13.13 3.17 -18.72
CA VAL A 475 -14.09 2.90 -19.79
C VAL A 475 -13.44 2.19 -20.98
N CYS A 476 -12.22 2.57 -21.37
CA CYS A 476 -11.52 1.91 -22.46
C CYS A 476 -11.26 0.43 -22.16
N ARG A 477 -10.88 0.06 -20.93
CA ARG A 477 -10.68 -1.35 -20.56
C ARG A 477 -11.96 -2.16 -20.53
N GLU A 478 -13.05 -1.61 -19.99
CA GLU A 478 -14.35 -2.28 -20.04
C GLU A 478 -14.78 -2.62 -21.47
N GLN A 479 -14.39 -1.79 -22.44
CA GLN A 479 -14.71 -1.96 -23.85
C GLN A 479 -13.58 -2.67 -24.65
N GLY A 480 -12.50 -3.10 -24.00
CA GLY A 480 -11.38 -3.78 -24.65
C GLY A 480 -10.56 -2.91 -25.61
N LEU A 481 -10.54 -1.59 -25.42
CA LEU A 481 -9.89 -0.61 -26.28
C LEU A 481 -8.50 -0.20 -25.79
N LEU A 482 -7.57 -0.02 -26.73
CA LEU A 482 -6.25 0.54 -26.46
C LEU A 482 -6.36 2.07 -26.30
N MET A 483 -5.90 2.58 -25.16
CA MET A 483 -5.85 4.01 -24.84
C MET A 483 -4.40 4.50 -24.82
N ILE A 484 -4.15 5.64 -25.46
CA ILE A 484 -2.85 6.30 -25.52
C ILE A 484 -3.03 7.69 -24.92
N ASN A 485 -2.29 7.97 -23.84
CA ASN A 485 -2.42 9.21 -23.09
C ASN A 485 -1.21 10.15 -23.33
N TYR A 486 -1.50 11.35 -23.81
CA TYR A 486 -0.53 12.44 -23.97
C TYR A 486 -0.62 13.38 -22.77
N ALA A 487 0.40 13.32 -21.92
CA ALA A 487 0.55 14.26 -20.82
C ALA A 487 1.71 15.22 -21.13
N THR A 488 1.38 16.49 -21.39
CA THR A 488 2.35 17.57 -21.49
C THR A 488 2.51 18.28 -20.15
N GLY A 489 3.74 18.64 -19.81
CA GLY A 489 4.03 19.57 -18.73
C GLY A 489 5.46 20.07 -18.80
N CYS A 490 5.80 21.06 -17.96
CA CYS A 490 7.19 21.41 -17.65
C CYS A 490 7.78 20.25 -16.84
N ILE A 491 8.09 19.17 -17.56
CA ILE A 491 8.58 17.90 -17.04
C ILE A 491 10.09 17.98 -16.82
N PHE A 492 10.76 18.98 -17.39
CA PHE A 492 12.20 19.20 -17.24
C PHE A 492 12.45 20.66 -16.88
N GLU A 493 13.54 20.89 -16.15
CA GLU A 493 14.04 22.22 -15.82
C GLU A 493 15.39 22.39 -16.50
N TYR A 494 15.67 23.58 -17.01
CA TYR A 494 16.95 23.88 -17.63
C TYR A 494 18.07 23.73 -16.61
N ASP A 495 19.15 23.08 -17.01
CA ASP A 495 20.31 22.83 -16.18
C ASP A 495 21.60 23.14 -16.95
N ALA A 496 22.75 22.87 -16.34
CA ALA A 496 24.03 23.12 -16.99
C ALA A 496 24.23 22.28 -18.29
N LYS A 497 23.48 21.18 -18.46
CA LYS A 497 23.51 20.32 -19.66
C LYS A 497 22.46 20.73 -20.70
N HIS A 498 21.40 21.42 -20.26
CA HIS A 498 20.31 21.93 -21.08
C HIS A 498 20.08 23.41 -20.75
N PRO A 499 20.92 24.34 -21.28
CA PRO A 499 20.73 25.76 -21.04
C PRO A 499 19.48 26.29 -21.73
N GLU A 500 18.79 27.24 -21.10
CA GLU A 500 17.63 27.91 -21.71
C GLU A 500 18.03 28.58 -23.03
N GLY A 501 17.26 28.33 -24.10
CA GLY A 501 17.54 28.88 -25.43
C GLY A 501 18.67 28.19 -26.22
N SER A 502 19.25 27.10 -25.70
CA SER A 502 20.34 26.36 -26.38
C SER A 502 19.88 25.51 -27.59
N GLY A 503 18.59 25.22 -27.73
CA GLY A 503 18.05 24.31 -28.74
C GLY A 503 18.35 22.81 -28.48
N ILE A 504 19.02 22.49 -27.37
CA ILE A 504 19.32 21.13 -26.93
C ILE A 504 18.09 20.61 -26.17
N GLY A 505 17.31 19.74 -26.82
CA GLY A 505 16.10 19.16 -26.22
C GLY A 505 16.40 17.95 -25.32
N PHE A 506 15.63 17.80 -24.24
CA PHE A 506 15.71 16.67 -23.31
C PHE A 506 15.40 15.32 -23.98
N LYS A 507 16.16 14.28 -23.65
CA LYS A 507 16.03 12.88 -24.08
C LYS A 507 15.27 12.03 -23.06
N GLU A 508 14.95 10.78 -23.41
CA GLU A 508 14.21 9.86 -22.53
C GLU A 508 15.00 9.46 -21.28
N GLU A 509 16.34 9.53 -21.36
CA GLU A 509 17.25 9.19 -20.28
C GLU A 509 17.48 10.37 -19.31
N ASP A 510 17.07 11.58 -19.70
CA ASP A 510 17.21 12.76 -18.85
C ASP A 510 16.22 12.70 -17.67
N LYS A 511 16.68 13.17 -16.51
CA LYS A 511 15.91 13.06 -15.27
C LYS A 511 14.76 14.08 -15.30
N PRO A 512 13.49 13.65 -15.26
CA PRO A 512 12.37 14.57 -15.26
C PRO A 512 12.25 15.30 -13.90
N ASN A 513 12.05 16.61 -13.97
CA ASN A 513 11.60 17.46 -12.88
C ASN A 513 10.07 17.49 -12.78
N PHE A 514 9.51 16.51 -12.08
CA PHE A 514 8.09 16.52 -11.69
C PHE A 514 7.80 17.34 -10.42
N THR A 515 8.80 18.06 -9.89
CA THR A 515 8.74 18.69 -8.57
C THR A 515 8.44 20.18 -8.56
N GLY A 516 8.48 20.84 -9.73
CA GLY A 516 8.24 22.29 -9.89
C GLY A 516 6.81 22.72 -9.54
N SER A 517 5.88 22.66 -10.51
CA SER A 517 4.49 23.13 -10.34
C SER A 517 3.53 22.01 -9.89
N TYR A 518 2.44 22.39 -9.22
CA TYR A 518 1.29 21.54 -8.94
C TYR A 518 0.74 20.90 -10.21
N TYR A 519 0.75 21.65 -11.32
CA TYR A 519 0.44 21.11 -12.65
C TYR A 519 1.36 19.93 -13.03
N SER A 520 2.69 20.09 -12.93
CA SER A 520 3.65 19.00 -13.20
C SER A 520 3.47 17.81 -12.24
N LYS A 521 3.16 18.08 -10.97
CA LYS A 521 2.87 17.03 -9.97
C LYS A 521 1.61 16.23 -10.31
N THR A 522 0.53 16.88 -10.75
CA THR A 522 -0.70 16.16 -11.15
C THR A 522 -0.48 15.28 -12.39
N LYS A 523 0.34 15.72 -13.36
CA LYS A 523 0.71 14.90 -14.52
C LYS A 523 1.63 13.73 -14.12
N ALA A 524 2.52 13.93 -13.15
CA ALA A 524 3.36 12.87 -12.58
C ALA A 524 2.55 11.78 -11.87
N MET A 525 1.44 12.15 -11.22
CA MET A 525 0.52 11.17 -10.60
C MET A 525 -0.12 10.25 -11.64
N VAL A 526 -0.49 10.76 -12.82
CA VAL A 526 -0.99 9.93 -13.92
C VAL A 526 0.10 8.97 -14.43
N ARG A 527 1.36 9.42 -14.53
CA ARG A 527 2.49 8.56 -14.94
C ARG A 527 2.86 7.51 -13.89
N SER A 528 2.88 7.88 -12.62
CA SER A 528 3.39 7.06 -11.52
C SER A 528 2.32 6.17 -10.89
N SER A 529 1.04 6.41 -11.19
CA SER A 529 -0.04 5.53 -10.75
C SER A 529 0.03 4.21 -11.51
N ARG A 530 0.38 3.14 -10.79
CA ARG A 530 0.29 1.75 -11.29
C ARG A 530 -1.11 1.36 -11.74
N VAL A 531 -2.14 2.18 -11.46
CA VAL A 531 -3.48 2.04 -12.02
C VAL A 531 -3.39 1.82 -13.53
N PHE A 532 -2.61 2.62 -14.28
CA PHE A 532 -2.49 2.52 -15.74
C PHE A 532 -1.68 1.34 -16.27
N LYS A 533 -0.90 0.60 -15.45
CA LYS A 533 -0.23 -0.65 -15.88
C LYS A 533 -1.20 -1.84 -15.99
N ASN A 534 -2.36 -1.77 -15.31
CA ASN A 534 -3.44 -2.77 -15.39
C ASN A 534 -4.38 -2.57 -16.59
N TYR A 535 -4.18 -1.48 -17.32
CA TYR A 535 -4.83 -1.18 -18.59
C TYR A 535 -3.73 -1.37 -19.61
N ASN A 536 -3.89 -2.17 -20.67
CA ASN A 536 -2.87 -2.35 -21.72
C ASN A 536 -2.60 -1.00 -22.42
N ILE A 537 -1.86 -0.10 -21.80
CA ILE A 537 -1.58 1.27 -22.22
C ILE A 537 -0.09 1.34 -22.57
N TYR A 538 0.20 1.55 -23.85
CA TYR A 538 1.56 1.69 -24.39
C TYR A 538 1.95 3.18 -24.52
N PRO A 539 3.26 3.51 -24.62
CA PRO A 539 3.91 4.48 -23.76
C PRO A 539 3.60 5.95 -24.09
N PHE A 540 3.67 6.75 -23.02
CA PHE A 540 3.84 8.19 -22.99
C PHE A 540 4.74 8.70 -24.13
N ILE A 541 4.20 9.54 -25.02
CA ILE A 541 5.02 10.33 -25.95
C ILE A 541 5.23 11.72 -25.31
N SER A 542 6.46 11.96 -24.84
CA SER A 542 6.91 13.31 -24.46
C SER A 542 7.11 14.13 -25.74
N LEU A 543 6.20 15.04 -26.05
CA LEU A 543 6.39 15.97 -27.15
C LEU A 543 7.23 17.16 -26.66
N ARG A 544 8.45 17.27 -27.20
CA ARG A 544 9.41 18.35 -26.95
C ARG A 544 8.87 19.68 -27.44
N TYR A 545 9.05 20.71 -26.63
CA TYR A 545 9.25 22.08 -27.10
C TYR A 545 10.55 22.61 -26.53
#